data_AF-A0A0R2HVH4-F1
#
_entry.id   AF-A0A0R2HVH4-F1
#
_cell.length_a   1.000
_cell.length_b   1.000
_cell.length_c   1.000
_cell.angle_alpha   90.00
_cell.angle_beta   90.00
_cell.angle_gamma   90.00
#
_symmetry.space_group_name_H-M   'P 1'
#
loop_
_entity.id
_entity.type
_entity.pdbx_description
1 polymer ?
#
loop_
_entity_poly.entity_id
_entity_poly.type
_entity_poly.pdbx_seq_one_letter_code
_entity_poly.pdbx_strand_id
1 'polypeptide(L)' 'MIEKNWDDGVIYNIGFMAQIHLKNGEINQKEIHQTIVLPMTLSELEIKVLILEKFDHIIEVTYVDELYSALILKN' A
#
# COMPACT_ATOMS: atom_id res chain seq x y z
N MET A 1 -6.97 29.22 9.16
CA MET A 1 -7.40 27.85 9.49
C MET A 1 -6.39 26.90 8.89
N ILE A 2 -5.72 26.10 9.72
CA ILE A 2 -4.69 25.14 9.28
C ILE A 2 -5.25 24.13 8.27
N GLU A 3 -6.54 23.80 8.36
CA GLU A 3 -7.31 22.92 7.47
C GLU A 3 -7.16 23.23 5.97
N LYS A 4 -6.87 24.48 5.58
CA LYS A 4 -6.66 24.82 4.16
C LYS A 4 -5.45 24.12 3.54
N ASN A 5 -4.49 23.69 4.36
CA ASN A 5 -3.26 23.06 3.92
C ASN A 5 -3.33 21.53 3.86
N TRP A 6 -4.48 20.93 4.17
CA TRP A 6 -4.62 19.48 4.25
C TRP A 6 -5.73 18.98 3.32
N ASP A 7 -5.49 17.82 2.71
CA ASP A 7 -6.46 17.00 1.99
C ASP A 7 -6.87 15.81 2.86
N ASP A 8 -8.09 15.31 2.68
CA ASP A 8 -8.53 14.08 3.31
C ASP A 8 -7.89 12.87 2.63
N GLY A 9 -7.64 11.82 3.41
CA GLY A 9 -7.14 10.55 2.91
C GLY A 9 -7.61 9.38 3.77
N VAL A 10 -7.18 8.18 3.38
CA VAL A 10 -7.52 6.93 4.06
C VAL A 10 -6.25 6.12 4.28
N ILE A 11 -6.12 5.56 5.48
CA ILE A 11 -5.01 4.71 5.88
C ILE A 11 -5.39 3.26 5.69
N TYR A 12 -4.61 2.55 4.91
CA TYR A 12 -4.71 1.10 4.72
C TYR A 12 -3.50 0.41 5.34
N ASN A 13 -3.73 -0.70 6.04
CA ASN A 13 -2.68 -1.67 6.35
C ASN A 13 -2.81 -2.84 5.39
N ILE A 14 -1.75 -3.13 4.66
CA ILE A 14 -1.82 -4.09 3.56
C ILE A 14 -0.69 -5.10 3.71
N GLY A 15 -1.05 -6.38 3.59
CA GLY A 15 -0.11 -7.49 3.51
C GLY A 15 0.20 -7.81 2.06
N PHE A 16 1.48 -8.08 1.77
CA PHE A 16 1.95 -8.42 0.45
C PHE A 16 2.91 -9.60 0.51
N MET A 17 2.79 -10.52 -0.43
CA MET A 17 3.85 -11.48 -0.71
C MET A 17 4.82 -10.86 -1.71
N ALA A 18 6.07 -10.65 -1.29
CA ALA A 18 7.13 -10.08 -2.10
C ALA A 18 8.13 -11.15 -2.54
N GLN A 19 8.55 -11.08 -3.81
CA GLN A 19 9.67 -11.84 -4.34
C GLN A 19 10.98 -11.09 -4.07
N ILE A 20 11.87 -11.70 -3.31
CA ILE A 20 13.18 -11.14 -2.93
C ILE A 20 14.28 -11.91 -3.66
N HIS A 21 15.06 -11.17 -4.43
CA HIS A 21 16.28 -11.68 -5.06
C HIS A 21 17.44 -11.60 -4.06
N LEU A 22 17.97 -12.76 -3.67
CA LEU A 22 19.12 -12.85 -2.78
C LEU A 22 20.42 -12.67 -3.55
N LYS A 23 21.49 -12.27 -2.85
CA LYS A 23 22.82 -12.04 -3.47
C LYS A 23 23.44 -13.29 -4.10
N ASN A 24 23.01 -14.48 -3.68
CA ASN A 24 23.42 -15.77 -4.22
C ASN A 24 22.62 -16.19 -5.47
N GLY A 25 21.71 -15.35 -5.96
CA GLY A 25 20.85 -15.64 -7.12
C GLY A 25 19.60 -16.45 -6.78
N GLU A 26 19.39 -16.83 -5.52
CA GLU A 26 18.17 -17.50 -5.09
C GLU A 26 17.00 -16.51 -5.02
N ILE A 27 15.82 -17.03 -5.32
CA ILE A 27 14.55 -16.31 -5.21
C ILE A 27 13.86 -16.81 -3.95
N ASN A 28 13.53 -15.89 -3.04
CA ASN A 28 12.72 -16.18 -1.86
C ASN A 28 11.40 -15.41 -1.92
N GLN A 29 10.36 -15.94 -1.29
CA GLN A 29 9.09 -15.26 -1.10
C GLN A 29 8.95 -14.89 0.37
N LYS A 30 8.61 -13.64 0.64
CA LYS A 30 8.45 -13.15 2.01
C LYS A 30 7.22 -12.28 2.12
N GLU A 31 6.43 -12.56 3.14
CA GLU A 31 5.34 -11.67 3.52
C GLU A 31 5.89 -10.39 4.18
N ILE A 32 5.42 -9.25 3.69
CA ILE A 32 5.70 -7.93 4.22
C ILE A 32 4.39 -7.21 4.46
N HIS A 33 4.39 -6.29 5.42
CA HIS A 33 3.23 -5.51 5.80
C HIS A 33 3.59 -4.03 5.72
N GLN A 34 2.74 -3.24 5.07
CA GLN A 34 2.96 -1.81 4.94
C GLN A 34 1.68 -1.02 5.13
N THR A 35 1.82 0.11 5.82
CA THR A 35 0.78 1.13 5.89
C THR A 35 0.89 2.05 4.69
N ILE A 36 -0.21 2.22 3.96
CA ILE A 36 -0.31 3.08 2.78
C ILE A 36 -1.41 4.11 3.01
N VAL A 37 -1.14 5.36 2.63
CA VAL A 37 -2.11 6.44 2.68
C VAL A 37 -2.54 6.79 1.26
N LEU A 38 -3.84 6.74 0.98
CA LEU A 38 -4.42 7.08 -0.31
C LEU A 38 -5.34 8.31 -0.17
N PRO A 39 -5.43 9.18 -1.20
CA PRO A 39 -6.21 10.42 -1.14
C PRO A 39 -7.74 10.20 -1.25
N MET A 40 -8.19 8.95 -1.38
CA MET A 40 -9.59 8.59 -1.42
C MET A 40 -9.79 7.14 -0.96
N THR A 41 -11.02 6.80 -0.59
CA THR A 41 -11.41 5.42 -0.36
C THR A 41 -11.41 4.66 -1.68
N LEU A 42 -10.70 3.54 -1.71
CA LEU A 42 -10.73 2.58 -2.81
C LEU A 42 -11.27 1.24 -2.31
N SER A 43 -11.91 0.48 -3.20
CA SER A 43 -12.25 -0.91 -2.91
C SER A 43 -11.00 -1.77 -2.79
N GLU A 44 -11.12 -2.89 -2.08
CA GLU A 44 -10.03 -3.87 -1.95
C GLU A 44 -9.48 -4.29 -3.32
N LEU A 45 -10.35 -4.49 -4.33
CA LEU A 45 -9.94 -4.87 -5.68
C LEU A 45 -9.10 -3.77 -6.35
N GLU A 46 -9.52 -2.51 -6.25
CA GLU A 46 -8.78 -1.37 -6.81
C GLU A 46 -7.40 -1.23 -6.16
N ILE A 47 -7.31 -1.44 -4.85
CA ILE A 47 -6.03 -1.43 -4.12
C ILE A 47 -5.15 -2.57 -4.62
N LYS A 48 -5.69 -3.78 -4.73
CA LYS A 48 -4.95 -4.95 -5.23
C LYS A 48 -4.36 -4.70 -6.62
N VAL A 49 -5.18 -4.19 -7.55
CA VAL A 49 -4.74 -3.84 -8.90
C VAL A 49 -3.65 -2.77 -8.86
N LEU A 50 -3.89 -1.68 -8.14
CA LEU A 50 -2.95 -0.56 -8.04
C LEU A 50 -1.57 -1.01 -7.51
N ILE A 51 -1.53 -1.87 -6.49
CA ILE A 51 -0.29 -2.37 -5.90
C ILE A 51 0.46 -3.25 -6.91
N LEU A 52 -0.22 -4.21 -7.53
CA LEU A 52 0.39 -5.13 -8.48
C LEU A 52 0.88 -4.41 -9.74
N GLU A 53 0.25 -3.31 -10.14
CA GLU A 53 0.70 -2.46 -11.25
C GLU A 53 1.91 -1.56 -10.90
N LYS A 54 2.08 -1.20 -9.62
CA LYS A 54 3.13 -0.26 -9.19
C LYS A 54 4.38 -0.94 -8.64
N PHE A 55 4.26 -2.17 -8.15
CA PHE A 55 5.35 -2.85 -7.47
C PHE A 55 5.64 -4.21 -8.12
N ASP A 56 6.58 -4.22 -9.07
CA ASP A 56 6.97 -5.41 -9.85
C ASP A 56 7.49 -6.60 -9.02
N HIS A 57 7.88 -6.35 -7.77
CA HIS A 57 8.38 -7.38 -6.85
C HIS A 57 7.27 -7.97 -5.98
N ILE A 58 6.06 -7.42 -6.00
CA ILE A 58 4.90 -7.96 -5.29
C ILE A 58 4.19 -8.96 -6.19
N ILE A 59 4.02 -10.18 -5.71
CA ILE A 59 3.36 -11.25 -6.47
C ILE A 59 1.90 -11.46 -6.04
N GLU A 60 1.57 -11.07 -4.80
CA GLU A 60 0.23 -11.22 -4.25
C GLU A 60 -0.02 -10.18 -3.16
N VAL A 61 -1.27 -9.73 -3.05
CA VAL A 61 -1.75 -8.94 -1.91
C VAL A 61 -2.57 -9.87 -1.01
N THR A 62 -2.05 -10.16 0.19
CA THR A 62 -2.60 -11.18 1.09
C THR A 62 -3.84 -10.68 1.85
N TYR A 63 -3.85 -9.40 2.25
CA TYR A 63 -5.02 -8.74 2.86
C TYR A 63 -4.96 -7.22 2.69
N VAL A 64 -6.12 -6.56 2.83
CA VAL A 64 -6.26 -5.10 2.84
C VAL A 64 -7.19 -4.72 3.99
N ASP A 65 -6.66 -4.00 4.98
CA ASP A 65 -7.45 -3.49 6.11
C ASP A 65 -7.51 -1.97 6.06
N GLU A 66 -8.71 -1.41 6.00
CA GLU A 66 -8.94 0.02 6.21
C GLU A 66 -8.89 0.32 7.70
N LEU A 67 -8.02 1.25 8.12
CA LEU A 67 -7.85 1.58 9.53
C LEU A 67 -8.63 2.83 9.92
N TYR A 68 -8.27 3.99 9.35
CA TYR A 68 -8.76 5.31 9.75
C TYR A 68 -8.64 6.32 8.61
N SER A 69 -9.27 7.48 8.78
CA SER A 69 -9.03 8.67 7.95
C SER A 69 -7.64 9.27 8.22
N ALA A 70 -6.99 9.79 7.18
CA ALA A 70 -5.75 10.53 7.24
C ALA A 70 -5.95 11.99 6.80
N LEU A 71 -5.00 12.85 7.19
CA LEU A 71 -4.80 14.17 6.62
C LEU A 71 -3.48 14.17 5.84
N ILE A 72 -3.56 14.49 4.55
CA ILE A 72 -2.42 14.57 3.63
C ILE A 72 -2.05 16.04 3.45
N LEU A 73 -0.78 16.39 3.62
CA LEU A 73 -0.33 17.77 3.43
C LEU A 73 -0.37 18.12 1.93
N LYS A 74 -1.03 19.24 1.58
CA LYS A 74 -1.03 19.78 0.21
C LYS A 74 0.38 20.18 -0.21
N ASN A 75 0.78 19.78 -1.41
CA ASN A 75 1.99 20.27 -2.07
C ASN A 75 1.74 21.59 -2.81
#